data_AF-A0A167GJ58-F1
#
_entry.id   AF-A0A167GJ58-F1
#
_cell.length_a   1.000
_cell.length_b   1.000
_cell.length_c   1.000
_cell.angle_alpha   90.00
_cell.angle_beta   90.00
_cell.angle_gamma   90.00
#
_symmetry.space_group_name_H-M   'P 1'
#
loop_
_entity.id
_entity.type
_entity.pdbx_description
1 polymer ?
#
loop_
_entity_poly.entity_id
_entity_poly.type
_entity_poly.pdbx_seq_one_letter_code
_entity_poly.pdbx_strand_id
1 'polypeptide(L)'
;MDPSICKQITHYDLLNRIAYSTSASIPLNTRPVYAIRKYKPMDRKVKPVSTTTPEDVKIGRRFPSDPLEFLPELPIFPPDFKPGLRLTQERYDALDLNKHGFLWPEELKLVSWVIRQHEMVFAWDESEMGLFRSDYFDPVIIPTIEHTPWQHKNIPIPP
;
A
#
# COMPACT_ATOMS: atom_id res chain seq x y z
N MET A 1 26.91 40.30 34.01
CA MET A 1 25.88 41.14 33.36
C MET A 1 26.51 41.74 32.12
N ASP A 2 26.31 41.12 30.96
CA ASP A 2 26.29 41.84 29.68
C ASP A 2 25.46 41.01 28.68
N PRO A 3 24.34 41.51 28.11
CA PRO A 3 23.44 40.70 27.29
C PRO A 3 23.36 41.15 25.83
N SER A 4 23.98 40.43 24.89
CA SER A 4 23.59 40.39 23.46
C SER A 4 24.45 39.41 22.65
N ILE A 5 23.99 39.06 21.43
CA ILE A 5 24.72 38.32 20.37
C ILE A 5 24.93 36.82 20.73
N CYS A 6 24.51 35.77 20.01
CA CYS A 6 24.03 35.48 18.65
C CYS A 6 23.27 34.12 18.71
N LYS A 7 22.31 33.70 17.87
CA LYS A 7 21.61 34.21 16.66
C LYS A 7 20.13 33.80 16.73
N GLN A 8 19.29 34.29 15.81
CA GLN A 8 18.06 33.60 15.43
C GLN A 8 18.37 32.49 14.42
N ILE A 9 17.93 31.26 14.68
CA ILE A 9 18.01 30.15 13.71
C ILE A 9 17.00 30.45 12.60
N THR A 10 17.46 30.55 11.36
CA THR A 10 16.57 30.77 10.22
C THR A 10 16.24 29.45 9.52
N HIS A 11 15.11 29.40 8.82
CA HIS A 11 14.55 28.21 8.18
C HIS A 11 15.53 27.47 7.21
N TYR A 12 16.61 28.10 6.79
CA TYR A 12 17.60 27.52 5.88
C TYR A 12 18.55 26.50 6.52
N ASP A 13 18.73 26.50 7.85
CA ASP A 13 19.68 25.60 8.53
C ASP A 13 19.22 24.12 8.55
N LEU A 14 17.95 23.84 8.28
CA LEU A 14 17.41 22.47 8.23
C LEU A 14 17.63 21.75 6.89
N LEU A 15 17.94 22.46 5.80
CA LEU A 15 18.02 21.87 4.46
C LEU A 15 19.39 21.22 4.14
N ASN A 16 20.45 21.54 4.90
CA ASN A 16 21.81 21.05 4.62
C ASN A 16 22.20 19.76 5.38
N ARG A 17 21.27 19.08 6.06
CA ARG A 17 21.56 17.85 6.81
C ARG A 17 21.27 16.53 6.05
N ILE A 18 20.70 16.61 4.84
CA ILE A 18 20.35 15.45 3.99
C ILE A 18 21.36 15.31 2.83
N ALA A 19 22.66 15.47 3.10
CA ALA A 19 23.67 15.66 2.04
C ALA A 19 24.98 14.86 2.18
N TYR A 20 25.08 13.87 3.09
CA TYR A 20 26.29 13.05 3.22
C TYR A 20 26.01 11.56 3.51
N SER A 21 25.89 10.76 2.46
CA SER A 21 26.63 9.49 2.25
C SER A 21 25.89 8.54 1.28
N THR A 22 26.44 8.38 0.07
CA THR A 22 26.58 7.12 -0.67
C THR A 22 27.18 7.47 -2.03
N SER A 23 28.44 7.13 -2.23
CA SER A 23 29.17 7.35 -3.48
C SER A 23 28.79 6.28 -4.51
N ALA A 24 27.71 6.50 -5.25
CA ALA A 24 27.45 5.84 -6.52
C ALA A 24 27.61 6.86 -7.65
N SER A 25 28.49 6.58 -8.61
CA SER A 25 28.77 7.43 -9.77
C SER A 25 27.61 7.35 -10.77
N ILE A 26 26.52 8.06 -10.48
CA ILE A 26 25.42 8.28 -11.43
C ILE A 26 25.99 9.05 -12.64
N PRO A 27 25.91 8.52 -13.87
CA PRO A 27 26.41 9.22 -15.04
C PRO A 27 25.63 10.52 -15.25
N LEU A 28 26.34 11.63 -15.46
CA LEU A 28 25.80 12.97 -15.70
C LEU A 28 25.15 13.08 -17.10
N ASN A 29 24.07 12.34 -17.31
CA ASN A 29 23.14 12.53 -18.42
C ASN A 29 21.67 12.36 -17.98
N THR A 30 21.38 12.77 -16.74
CA THR A 30 20.01 13.12 -16.34
C THR A 30 19.64 14.43 -17.03
N ARG A 31 19.18 14.34 -18.29
CA ARG A 31 18.41 15.42 -18.91
C ARG A 31 17.30 15.81 -17.92
N PRO A 32 17.15 17.09 -17.53
CA PRO A 32 16.04 17.49 -16.68
C PRO A 32 14.77 17.22 -17.47
N VAL A 33 14.03 16.19 -17.07
CA VAL A 33 12.70 15.91 -17.62
C VAL A 33 11.77 16.99 -17.08
N TYR A 34 11.77 18.14 -17.75
CA TYR A 34 10.70 19.12 -17.63
C TYR A 34 9.40 18.43 -18.06
N ALA A 35 8.72 17.86 -17.08
CA ALA A 35 7.41 17.28 -17.24
C ALA A 35 6.41 18.42 -17.48
N ILE A 36 6.36 18.91 -18.73
CA ILE A 36 5.35 19.85 -19.20
C ILE A 36 4.01 19.11 -19.18
N ARG A 37 3.38 19.10 -17.99
CA ARG A 37 2.05 18.55 -17.78
C ARG A 37 1.07 19.42 -18.55
N LYS A 38 0.71 19.00 -19.77
CA LYS A 38 -0.37 19.62 -20.54
C LYS A 38 -1.62 19.66 -19.66
N TYR A 39 -2.21 20.84 -19.52
CA TYR A 39 -3.47 21.00 -18.77
C TYR A 39 -4.53 20.05 -19.34
N LYS A 40 -5.10 19.18 -18.50
CA LYS A 40 -6.21 18.32 -18.88
C LYS A 40 -7.50 19.13 -18.71
N PRO A 41 -8.15 19.57 -19.81
CA PRO A 41 -9.30 20.46 -19.73
C PRO A 41 -10.53 19.73 -19.17
N MET A 42 -11.50 20.50 -18.68
CA MET A 42 -12.57 20.01 -17.82
C MET A 42 -13.51 19.02 -18.53
N ASP A 43 -13.75 19.22 -19.82
CA ASP A 43 -14.43 18.32 -20.76
C ASP A 43 -13.79 16.92 -20.83
N ARG A 44 -12.47 16.83 -20.68
CA ARG A 44 -11.73 15.56 -20.73
C ARG A 44 -11.59 14.89 -19.35
N LYS A 45 -12.08 15.51 -18.28
CA LYS A 45 -11.99 14.96 -16.92
C LYS A 45 -13.17 14.03 -16.63
N VAL A 46 -12.90 12.73 -16.75
CA VAL A 46 -13.76 11.69 -16.17
C VAL A 46 -13.71 11.81 -14.64
N LYS A 47 -14.87 11.77 -13.98
CA LYS A 47 -15.00 11.74 -12.52
C LYS A 47 -15.73 10.46 -12.09
N PRO A 48 -15.27 9.77 -11.03
CA PRO A 48 -16.03 8.67 -10.43
C PRO A 48 -17.29 9.22 -9.75
N VAL A 49 -18.32 8.39 -9.65
CA VAL A 49 -19.60 8.76 -9.04
C VAL A 49 -19.60 8.39 -7.55
N SER A 50 -19.89 9.34 -6.67
CA SER A 50 -20.09 9.11 -5.23
C SER A 50 -21.55 8.80 -4.89
N THR A 51 -22.19 7.91 -5.67
CA THR A 51 -23.58 7.48 -5.49
C THR A 51 -23.63 5.95 -5.40
N THR A 52 -24.79 5.38 -5.12
CA THR A 52 -24.99 3.91 -5.10
C THR A 52 -24.43 3.24 -6.36
N THR A 53 -23.54 2.26 -6.17
CA THR A 53 -22.97 1.47 -7.27
C THR A 53 -24.10 0.75 -8.03
N PRO A 54 -24.20 0.91 -9.37
CA PRO A 54 -25.22 0.22 -10.15
C PRO A 54 -25.00 -1.29 -10.14
N GLU A 55 -26.09 -2.07 -10.26
CA GLU A 55 -26.07 -3.53 -10.15
C GLU A 55 -25.08 -4.17 -11.14
N ASP A 56 -25.09 -3.67 -12.39
CA ASP A 56 -24.25 -4.14 -13.51
C ASP A 56 -22.73 -4.01 -13.26
N VAL A 57 -22.35 -3.22 -12.26
CA VAL A 57 -20.95 -2.89 -11.89
C VAL A 57 -20.55 -3.52 -10.56
N LYS A 58 -21.46 -4.25 -9.89
CA LYS A 58 -21.13 -4.98 -8.66
C LYS A 58 -20.20 -6.15 -8.95
N ILE A 59 -19.20 -6.31 -8.10
CA ILE A 59 -18.22 -7.40 -8.19
C ILE A 59 -18.93 -8.71 -7.83
N GLY A 60 -19.09 -9.59 -8.82
CA GLY A 60 -19.51 -10.97 -8.59
C GLY A 60 -18.44 -11.74 -7.82
N ARG A 61 -18.84 -12.44 -6.75
CA ARG A 61 -17.98 -13.42 -6.07
C ARG A 61 -18.45 -14.84 -6.42
N ARG A 62 -17.58 -15.59 -7.08
CA ARG A 62 -17.80 -17.00 -7.48
C ARG A 62 -16.87 -17.92 -6.69
N PHE A 63 -17.30 -19.17 -6.51
CA PHE A 63 -16.51 -20.25 -5.95
C PHE A 63 -16.47 -21.40 -6.96
N PRO A 64 -15.49 -21.42 -7.88
CA PRO A 64 -15.39 -22.47 -8.91
C PRO A 64 -14.97 -23.84 -8.34
N SER A 65 -14.35 -23.85 -7.16
CA SER A 65 -13.99 -25.02 -6.35
C SER A 65 -14.17 -24.67 -4.87
N ASP A 66 -14.36 -25.65 -3.99
CA ASP A 66 -14.47 -25.39 -2.55
C ASP A 66 -13.10 -24.91 -2.03
N PRO A 67 -13.01 -23.69 -1.43
CA PRO A 67 -11.76 -23.14 -0.93
C PRO A 67 -11.16 -23.91 0.26
N LEU A 68 -11.89 -24.86 0.87
CA LEU A 68 -11.45 -25.62 2.04
C LEU A 68 -10.92 -27.03 1.71
N GLU A 69 -11.05 -27.51 0.46
CA GLU A 69 -10.64 -28.87 0.03
C GLU A 69 -9.18 -29.23 0.37
N PHE A 70 -8.29 -28.24 0.39
CA PHE A 70 -6.85 -28.41 0.59
C PHE A 70 -6.35 -27.85 1.94
N LEU A 71 -7.25 -27.63 2.92
CA LEU A 71 -6.86 -27.13 4.23
C LEU A 71 -6.12 -28.25 5.02
N PRO A 72 -4.89 -28.02 5.51
CA PRO A 72 -4.18 -29.01 6.29
C PRO A 72 -4.83 -29.21 7.66
N GLU A 73 -4.84 -30.45 8.16
CA GLU A 73 -5.33 -30.77 9.50
C GLU A 73 -4.46 -30.11 10.59
N LEU A 74 -5.09 -29.67 11.68
CA LEU A 74 -4.39 -29.05 12.81
C LEU A 74 -3.58 -30.11 13.59
N PRO A 75 -2.27 -29.92 13.83
CA PRO A 75 -1.47 -30.84 14.61
C PRO A 75 -1.87 -30.80 16.09
N ILE A 76 -2.14 -31.97 16.67
CA ILE A 76 -2.41 -32.13 18.11
C ILE A 76 -1.20 -31.67 18.96
N PHE A 77 0.01 -31.91 18.46
CA PHE A 77 1.26 -31.47 19.06
C PHE A 77 2.02 -30.59 18.06
N PRO A 78 1.87 -29.26 18.13
CA PRO A 78 2.54 -28.35 17.21
C PRO A 78 4.06 -28.35 17.43
N PRO A 79 4.88 -28.41 16.35
CA PRO A 79 6.32 -28.35 16.47
C PRO A 79 6.79 -26.96 16.89
N ASP A 80 8.01 -26.86 17.42
CA ASP A 80 8.65 -25.57 17.68
C ASP A 80 8.85 -24.77 16.37
N PHE A 81 8.77 -23.44 16.49
CA PHE A 81 8.90 -22.52 15.36
C PHE A 81 10.24 -22.71 14.63
N LYS A 82 10.17 -22.71 13.29
CA LYS A 82 11.33 -22.73 12.40
C LYS A 82 11.13 -21.70 11.29
N PRO A 83 12.12 -20.83 11.03
CA PRO A 83 11.99 -19.79 10.00
C PRO A 83 11.71 -20.40 8.62
N GLY A 84 10.89 -19.70 7.85
CA GLY A 84 10.44 -20.08 6.52
C GLY A 84 11.11 -19.34 5.37
N LEU A 85 10.48 -19.42 4.21
CA LEU A 85 10.91 -18.71 3.01
C LEU A 85 10.53 -17.23 3.07
N ARG A 86 9.33 -16.91 3.57
CA ARG A 86 8.84 -15.54 3.82
C ARG A 86 8.81 -15.21 5.31
N LEU A 87 8.50 -16.19 6.17
CA LEU A 87 8.39 -15.98 7.61
C LEU A 87 9.76 -16.15 8.30
N THR A 88 10.61 -15.13 8.22
CA THR A 88 11.91 -15.09 8.93
C THR A 88 11.73 -14.91 10.44
N GLN A 89 12.78 -15.16 11.22
CA GLN A 89 12.75 -14.95 12.68
C GLN A 89 12.42 -13.49 13.02
N GLU A 90 13.07 -12.52 12.36
CA GLU A 90 12.82 -11.09 12.57
C GLU A 90 11.36 -10.70 12.28
N ARG A 91 10.77 -11.23 11.20
CA ARG A 91 9.36 -11.02 10.85
C ARG A 91 8.41 -11.68 11.88
N TYR A 92 8.78 -12.85 12.40
CA TYR A 92 8.02 -13.53 13.46
C TYR A 92 8.06 -12.77 14.79
N ASP A 93 9.23 -12.32 15.23
CA ASP A 93 9.39 -11.55 16.47
C ASP A 93 8.66 -10.19 16.38
N ALA A 94 8.63 -9.57 15.19
CA ALA A 94 7.88 -8.35 14.92
C ALA A 94 6.35 -8.49 14.98
N LEU A 95 5.80 -9.72 14.92
CA LEU A 95 4.35 -9.95 15.09
C LEU A 95 3.86 -9.78 16.53
N ASP A 96 4.76 -9.88 17.53
CA ASP A 96 4.46 -9.72 18.97
C ASP A 96 3.20 -10.49 19.43
N LEU A 97 3.06 -11.74 18.96
CA LEU A 97 1.84 -12.55 19.05
C LEU A 97 1.29 -12.75 20.47
N ASN A 98 2.10 -12.54 21.51
CA ASN A 98 1.67 -12.67 22.91
C ASN A 98 1.97 -11.45 23.79
N LYS A 99 1.94 -10.24 23.24
CA LYS A 99 2.17 -8.97 23.97
C LYS A 99 1.49 -8.89 25.35
N HIS A 100 0.29 -9.45 25.46
CA HIS A 100 -0.56 -9.39 26.65
C HIS A 100 -0.64 -10.71 27.45
N GLY A 101 0.10 -11.75 27.07
CA GLY A 101 0.04 -13.06 27.74
C GLY A 101 -1.31 -13.78 27.62
N PHE A 102 -2.09 -13.47 26.57
CA PHE A 102 -3.42 -14.06 26.34
C PHE A 102 -3.33 -15.53 25.88
N LEU A 103 -2.34 -15.85 25.04
CA LEU A 103 -2.17 -17.19 24.48
C LEU A 103 -1.28 -18.05 25.36
N TRP A 104 -1.65 -19.32 25.50
CA TRP A 104 -0.85 -20.35 26.17
C TRP A 104 0.39 -20.68 25.33
N PRO A 105 1.49 -21.19 25.93
CA PRO A 105 2.71 -21.52 25.19
C PRO A 105 2.48 -22.56 24.09
N GLU A 106 1.50 -23.45 24.25
CA GLU A 106 1.12 -24.46 23.24
C GLU A 106 0.27 -23.84 22.11
N GLU A 107 -0.65 -22.93 22.44
CA GLU A 107 -1.44 -22.18 21.45
C GLU A 107 -0.53 -21.28 20.59
N LEU A 108 0.50 -20.66 21.17
CA LEU A 108 1.49 -19.90 20.40
C LEU A 108 2.23 -20.77 19.38
N LYS A 109 2.63 -21.99 19.77
CA LYS A 109 3.23 -22.94 18.82
C LYS A 109 2.24 -23.27 17.71
N LEU A 110 0.98 -23.52 18.03
CA LEU A 110 -0.06 -23.78 17.02
C LEU A 110 -0.26 -22.59 16.06
N VAL A 111 -0.39 -21.36 16.57
CA VAL A 111 -0.52 -20.15 15.75
C VAL A 111 0.71 -19.95 14.88
N SER A 112 1.92 -20.09 15.42
CA SER A 112 3.17 -20.00 14.64
C SER A 112 3.24 -21.05 13.52
N TRP A 113 2.75 -22.26 13.78
CA TRP A 113 2.65 -23.32 12.76
C TRP A 113 1.64 -22.96 11.67
N VAL A 114 0.45 -22.44 12.01
CA VAL A 114 -0.57 -22.02 11.04
C VAL A 114 -0.04 -20.91 10.13
N ILE A 115 0.58 -19.86 10.69
CA ILE A 115 1.18 -18.77 9.91
C ILE A 115 2.32 -19.32 9.03
N ARG A 116 3.09 -20.28 9.53
CA ARG A 116 4.18 -20.94 8.79
C ARG A 116 3.69 -21.80 7.63
N GLN A 117 2.55 -22.49 7.74
CA GLN A 117 1.93 -23.24 6.62
C GLN A 117 1.41 -22.29 5.53
N HIS A 118 0.83 -21.17 5.93
CA HIS A 118 0.23 -20.19 5.01
C HIS A 118 1.18 -19.02 4.67
N GLU A 119 2.50 -19.19 4.80
CA GLU A 119 3.48 -18.09 4.67
C GLU A 119 3.42 -17.36 3.31
N MET A 120 2.97 -18.05 2.26
CA MET A 120 2.84 -17.51 0.89
C MET A 120 1.58 -16.64 0.69
N VAL A 121 0.61 -16.69 1.62
CA VAL A 121 -0.60 -15.85 1.60
C VAL A 121 -0.30 -14.46 2.16
N PHE A 122 0.62 -14.38 3.13
CA PHE A 122 1.07 -13.11 3.70
C PHE A 122 2.07 -12.43 2.76
N ALA A 123 1.97 -11.11 2.67
CA ALA A 123 2.90 -10.24 1.97
C ALA A 123 3.51 -9.28 2.99
N TRP A 124 4.83 -9.34 3.14
CA TRP A 124 5.61 -8.46 4.01
C TRP A 124 6.15 -7.24 3.26
N ASP A 125 6.39 -7.41 1.96
CA ASP A 125 6.82 -6.37 1.03
C ASP A 125 5.85 -6.27 -0.16
N GLU A 126 5.82 -5.13 -0.85
CA GLU A 126 4.97 -4.93 -2.04
C GLU A 126 5.25 -5.94 -3.17
N SER A 127 6.48 -6.47 -3.24
CA SER A 127 6.89 -7.54 -4.18
C SER A 127 6.28 -8.90 -3.87
N GLU A 128 5.83 -9.13 -2.64
CA GLU A 128 5.19 -10.37 -2.20
C GLU A 128 3.66 -10.33 -2.35
N MET A 129 3.09 -9.15 -2.64
CA MET A 129 1.65 -8.89 -2.74
C MET A 129 1.02 -9.66 -3.91
N GLY A 130 0.16 -10.62 -3.57
CA GLY A 130 -0.62 -11.38 -4.55
C GLY A 130 -1.79 -10.58 -5.14
N LEU A 131 -2.20 -10.98 -6.35
CA LEU A 131 -3.49 -10.56 -6.93
C LEU A 131 -4.54 -11.65 -6.70
N PHE A 132 -5.80 -11.25 -6.55
CA PHE A 132 -6.92 -12.20 -6.53
C PHE A 132 -7.08 -12.91 -7.87
N ARG A 133 -7.52 -14.17 -7.83
CA ARG A 133 -7.87 -14.95 -9.04
C ARG A 133 -9.08 -14.35 -9.74
N SER A 134 -8.96 -14.12 -11.05
CA SER A 134 -10.05 -13.66 -11.94
C SER A 134 -11.29 -14.56 -11.92
N ASP A 135 -11.10 -15.85 -11.65
CA ASP A 135 -12.17 -16.83 -11.64
C ASP A 135 -13.14 -16.58 -10.48
N TYR A 136 -12.60 -16.12 -9.35
CA TYR A 136 -13.33 -15.84 -8.11
C TYR A 136 -13.98 -14.46 -8.09
N PHE A 137 -13.30 -13.44 -8.64
CA PHE A 137 -13.74 -12.05 -8.59
C PHE A 137 -13.68 -11.40 -9.97
N ASP A 138 -14.78 -10.80 -10.38
CA ASP A 138 -14.82 -9.94 -11.56
C ASP A 138 -13.96 -8.68 -11.37
N PRO A 139 -13.36 -8.13 -12.44
CA PRO A 139 -12.54 -6.93 -12.34
C PRO A 139 -13.36 -5.73 -11.85
N VAL A 140 -12.77 -4.92 -10.97
CA VAL A 140 -13.44 -3.73 -10.41
C VAL A 140 -13.63 -2.67 -11.50
N ILE A 141 -14.88 -2.46 -11.91
CA ILE A 141 -15.25 -1.35 -12.78
C ILE A 141 -15.63 -0.17 -11.88
N ILE A 142 -15.03 1.00 -12.11
CA ILE A 142 -15.42 2.23 -11.40
C ILE A 142 -16.53 2.90 -12.22
N PRO A 143 -17.75 3.10 -11.67
CA PRO A 143 -18.79 3.81 -12.40
C PRO A 143 -18.42 5.28 -12.59
N THR A 144 -18.58 5.77 -13.81
CA THR A 144 -18.23 7.14 -14.21
C THR A 144 -19.42 7.80 -14.90
N ILE A 145 -19.66 9.07 -14.59
CA ILE A 145 -20.67 9.90 -15.27
C ILE A 145 -19.97 10.83 -16.27
N GLU A 146 -20.61 11.05 -17.41
CA GLU A 146 -20.20 12.08 -18.36
C GLU A 146 -20.28 13.46 -17.69
N HIS A 147 -19.13 14.13 -17.56
CA HIS A 147 -19.04 15.40 -16.87
C HIS A 147 -19.27 16.55 -17.84
N THR A 148 -20.48 17.12 -17.85
CA THR A 148 -20.78 18.34 -18.62
C THR A 148 -19.82 19.46 -18.22
N PRO A 149 -18.98 19.99 -19.15
CA PRO A 149 -18.13 21.11 -18.83
C PRO A 149 -18.98 22.36 -18.63
N TRP A 150 -18.92 22.97 -17.44
CA TRP A 150 -19.52 24.28 -17.22
C TRP A 150 -18.74 25.34 -18.00
N GLN A 151 -19.18 25.61 -19.23
CA GLN A 151 -18.65 26.71 -20.03
C GLN A 151 -19.32 28.01 -19.58
N HIS A 152 -18.69 28.71 -18.64
CA HIS A 152 -19.06 30.09 -18.35
C HIS A 152 -18.69 30.94 -19.60
N LYS A 153 -19.60 31.80 -20.06
CA LYS A 153 -19.27 32.75 -21.13
C LYS A 153 -18.13 33.64 -20.63
N ASN A 154 -17.12 33.88 -21.46
CA ASN A 154 -16.08 34.84 -21.12
C ASN A 154 -16.75 36.20 -20.84
N ILE A 155 -16.57 36.74 -19.63
CA ILE A 155 -17.04 38.08 -19.30
C ILE A 155 -16.33 39.03 -20.28
N PRO A 156 -17.05 39.87 -21.04
CA PRO A 156 -16.42 40.80 -21.97
C PRO A 156 -15.54 41.76 -21.17
N ILE A 157 -14.27 41.84 -21.56
CA ILE A 157 -13.35 42.85 -21.02
C ILE A 157 -13.78 44.19 -21.65
N PRO A 158 -14.09 45.23 -20.85
CA PRO A 158 -14.40 46.55 -21.40
C PRO A 158 -13.17 47.14 -22.11
N PRO A 159 -13.38 47.98 -23.15
CA PRO A 159 -12.30 48.67 -23.86
C PRO A 159 -11.62 49.75 -23.01
#